data_AF-A0A3M1RPQ3-F1
#
_entry.id   AF-A0A3M1RPQ3-F1
#
_cell.length_a   1.000
_cell.length_b   1.000
_cell.length_c   1.000
_cell.angle_alpha   90.00
_cell.angle_beta   90.00
_cell.angle_gamma   90.00
#
_symmetry.space_group_name_H-M   'P 1'
#
loop_
_entity.id
_entity.type
_entity.pdbx_description
1 polymer ?
#
loop_
_entity_poly.entity_id
_entity_poly.type
_entity_poly.pdbx_seq_one_letter_code
_entity_poly.pdbx_strand_id
1 'polypeptide(L)'
;MVLLLKGLIYPLQFNIKSRLGALIGLAAYKMMRNSRNTAIENIVRAIPELSHSQAIKIAKSSFINMGRNVFEAIHLERMKPEDVQKLVEYEGLEYFDKAMKEGKGLVVITGHLGNWEMFQAAMSTLGYPVTVLAQRYSNPYINEMITRIRNASGTSVIIRRSGKERELMKGVLKALANCHALGILIDHYTKKNGIAVPFLNTETSAPAGPALFAMRTGAPVIFGYAMRLPNERFKVKFQPSFKALNGKNRDLALYLNTANFLEAIEEEILNYPEQWAWMHKFKRKHRKSIRRIDFKKLPKVTIFSKKECCLCDDAKKIIEKISRRYPFKLEAIDITDDKEKLDAYGNEVPVVLIEGKKLFKLGVDKKRFEKRIIDYLYNMNSDES
;
A
#
# COMPACT_ATOMS: atom_id res chain seq x y z
N MET A 1 2.05 17.10 34.31
CA MET A 1 2.52 15.75 33.88
C MET A 1 3.13 15.73 32.48
N VAL A 2 2.42 16.18 31.42
CA VAL A 2 2.95 16.19 30.03
C VAL A 2 4.23 17.06 29.86
N LEU A 3 4.29 18.23 30.50
CA LEU A 3 5.47 19.12 30.46
C LEU A 3 6.69 18.54 31.23
N LEU A 4 6.45 17.81 32.31
CA LEU A 4 7.50 17.15 33.11
C LEU A 4 8.09 15.94 32.34
N LEU A 5 7.24 15.12 31.72
CA LEU A 5 7.68 14.02 30.85
C LEU A 5 8.48 14.54 29.64
N LYS A 6 8.07 15.69 29.09
CA LYS A 6 8.82 16.40 28.05
C LYS A 6 10.23 16.79 28.52
N GLY A 7 10.37 17.42 29.69
CA GLY A 7 11.67 17.83 30.24
C GLY A 7 12.66 16.68 30.44
N LEU A 8 12.19 15.51 30.87
CA LEU A 8 13.04 14.31 31.05
C LEU A 8 13.36 13.58 29.75
N ILE A 9 12.41 13.51 28.82
CA ILE A 9 12.58 12.76 27.57
C ILE A 9 13.41 13.59 26.58
N TYR A 10 13.19 14.89 26.44
CA TYR A 10 13.83 15.70 25.40
C TYR A 10 15.37 15.68 25.33
N PRO A 11 16.14 15.71 26.44
CA PRO A 11 17.61 15.71 26.35
C PRO A 11 18.20 14.35 25.93
N LEU A 12 17.41 13.27 25.96
CA LEU A 12 17.91 11.93 25.61
C LEU A 12 18.24 11.81 24.12
N GLN A 13 19.30 11.05 23.83
CA GLN A 13 19.68 10.66 22.47
C GLN A 13 18.57 9.85 21.79
N PHE A 14 18.53 9.88 20.45
CA PHE A 14 17.51 9.23 19.64
C PHE A 14 17.37 7.73 19.93
N ASN A 15 18.49 7.02 20.02
CA ASN A 15 18.55 5.59 20.34
C ASN A 15 17.93 5.24 21.70
N ILE A 16 18.19 6.04 22.75
CA ILE A 16 17.63 5.83 24.09
C ILE A 16 16.11 5.98 24.04
N LYS A 17 15.59 7.01 23.36
CA LYS A 17 14.15 7.23 23.19
C LYS A 17 13.49 6.09 22.43
N SER A 18 14.12 5.61 21.35
CA SER A 18 13.64 4.44 20.62
C SER A 18 13.56 3.22 21.54
N ARG A 19 14.62 2.92 22.32
CA ARG A 19 14.64 1.80 23.27
C ARG A 19 13.57 1.93 24.36
N LEU A 20 13.32 3.12 24.89
CA LEU A 20 12.21 3.37 25.81
C LEU A 20 10.86 3.11 25.14
N GLY A 21 10.69 3.57 23.90
CA GLY A 21 9.52 3.26 23.08
C GLY A 21 9.33 1.76 22.89
N ALA A 22 10.40 0.99 22.70
CA ALA A 22 10.36 -0.46 22.59
C ALA A 22 9.80 -1.12 23.87
N LEU A 23 10.22 -0.65 25.04
CA LEU A 23 9.72 -1.13 26.34
C LEU A 23 8.23 -0.81 26.53
N ILE A 24 7.81 0.41 26.15
CA ILE A 24 6.41 0.81 26.19
C ILE A 24 5.57 -0.03 25.20
N GLY A 25 6.09 -0.29 24.00
CA GLY A 25 5.45 -1.19 23.04
C GLY A 25 5.28 -2.61 23.57
N LEU A 26 6.30 -3.14 24.26
CA LEU A 26 6.22 -4.43 24.92
C LEU A 26 5.19 -4.46 26.06
N ALA A 27 5.12 -3.39 26.88
CA ALA A 27 4.10 -3.26 27.91
C ALA A 27 2.69 -3.20 27.30
N ALA A 28 2.51 -2.42 26.23
CA ALA A 28 1.27 -2.33 25.48
C ALA A 28 0.84 -3.70 24.91
N TYR A 29 1.77 -4.50 24.37
CA TYR A 29 1.47 -5.87 23.92
C TYR A 29 0.92 -6.76 25.04
N LYS A 30 1.46 -6.64 26.26
CA LYS A 30 1.00 -7.43 27.42
C LYS A 30 -0.39 -6.97 27.89
N MET A 31 -0.63 -5.66 27.91
CA MET A 31 -1.84 -5.04 28.48
C MET A 31 -3.02 -4.97 27.50
N MET A 32 -2.77 -4.66 26.22
CA MET A 32 -3.81 -4.41 25.21
C MET A 32 -4.27 -5.69 24.51
N ARG A 33 -4.93 -6.57 25.27
CA ARG A 33 -5.34 -7.92 24.81
C ARG A 33 -6.14 -7.90 23.49
N ASN A 34 -7.09 -6.98 23.34
CA ASN A 34 -7.94 -6.90 22.14
C ASN A 34 -7.15 -6.51 20.87
N SER A 35 -6.25 -5.53 20.99
CA SER A 35 -5.38 -5.11 19.88
C SER A 35 -4.37 -6.18 19.54
N ARG A 36 -3.84 -6.89 20.54
CA ARG A 36 -2.94 -8.04 20.35
C ARG A 36 -3.63 -9.15 19.57
N ASN A 37 -4.82 -9.56 20.00
CA ASN A 37 -5.56 -10.63 19.33
C ASN A 37 -5.91 -10.23 17.88
N THR A 38 -6.31 -8.96 17.68
CA THR A 38 -6.55 -8.41 16.32
C THR A 38 -5.29 -8.54 15.45
N ALA A 39 -4.11 -8.18 15.98
CA ALA A 39 -2.87 -8.28 15.24
C ALA A 39 -2.54 -9.74 14.85
N ILE A 40 -2.64 -10.68 15.79
CA ILE A 40 -2.39 -12.11 15.54
C ILE A 40 -3.35 -12.66 14.48
N GLU A 41 -4.66 -12.40 14.62
CA GLU A 41 -5.68 -12.83 13.65
C GLU A 41 -5.45 -12.26 12.25
N ASN A 42 -5.01 -11.00 12.18
CA ASN A 42 -4.68 -10.37 10.92
C ASN A 42 -3.47 -11.02 10.25
N ILE A 43 -2.41 -11.31 11.02
CA ILE A 43 -1.19 -11.96 10.50
C ILE A 43 -1.49 -13.36 9.98
N VAL A 44 -2.19 -14.20 10.76
CA VAL A 44 -2.56 -15.57 10.35
C VAL A 44 -3.40 -15.57 9.06
N ARG A 45 -4.27 -14.58 8.89
CA ARG A 45 -5.07 -14.44 7.67
C ARG A 45 -4.24 -13.97 6.48
N ALA A 46 -3.39 -12.98 6.70
CA ALA A 46 -2.58 -12.36 5.67
C ALA A 46 -1.48 -13.28 5.16
N ILE A 47 -0.94 -14.13 6.04
CA ILE A 47 0.22 -14.99 5.80
C ILE A 47 -0.12 -16.42 6.25
N PRO A 48 -0.97 -17.16 5.50
CA PRO A 48 -1.50 -18.47 5.91
C PRO A 48 -0.44 -19.55 6.18
N GLU A 49 0.75 -19.40 5.60
CA GLU A 49 1.90 -20.28 5.77
C GLU A 49 2.55 -20.18 7.15
N LEU A 50 2.23 -19.15 7.94
CA LEU A 50 2.77 -18.99 9.29
C LEU A 50 1.98 -19.79 10.31
N SER A 51 2.71 -20.48 11.19
CA SER A 51 2.15 -21.04 12.40
C SER A 51 1.66 -19.93 13.35
N HIS A 52 0.72 -20.28 14.23
CA HIS A 52 0.20 -19.36 15.24
C HIS A 52 1.33 -18.79 16.15
N SER A 53 2.36 -19.58 16.44
CA SER A 53 3.49 -19.14 17.25
C SER A 53 4.36 -18.10 16.52
N GLN A 54 4.55 -18.22 15.20
CA GLN A 54 5.22 -17.20 14.38
C GLN A 54 4.39 -15.91 14.34
N ALA A 55 3.08 -16.01 14.16
CA ALA A 55 2.19 -14.85 14.19
C ALA A 55 2.25 -14.08 15.52
N ILE A 56 2.33 -14.79 16.65
CA ILE A 56 2.54 -14.19 17.99
C ILE A 56 3.85 -13.42 18.06
N LYS A 57 4.95 -13.98 17.56
CA LYS A 57 6.27 -13.31 17.55
C LYS A 57 6.23 -12.03 16.71
N ILE A 58 5.65 -12.09 15.51
CA ILE A 58 5.49 -10.92 14.62
C ILE A 58 4.62 -9.85 15.29
N ALA A 59 3.47 -10.23 15.86
CA ALA A 59 2.59 -9.31 16.56
C ALA A 59 3.33 -8.59 17.71
N LYS A 60 4.10 -9.32 18.51
CA LYS A 60 4.90 -8.73 19.59
C LYS A 60 5.91 -7.71 19.05
N SER A 61 6.64 -8.05 18.00
CA SER A 61 7.60 -7.15 17.37
C SER A 61 6.93 -5.91 16.74
N SER A 62 5.76 -6.07 16.14
CA SER A 62 4.93 -4.97 15.62
C SER A 62 4.53 -3.97 16.71
N PHE A 63 4.11 -4.45 17.89
CA PHE A 63 3.83 -3.58 19.04
C PHE A 63 5.08 -2.84 19.53
N ILE A 64 6.22 -3.53 19.59
CA ILE A 64 7.51 -2.94 19.97
C ILE A 64 7.87 -1.81 18.99
N ASN A 65 7.76 -2.05 17.69
CA ASN A 65 8.03 -1.04 16.66
C ASN A 65 7.05 0.13 16.71
N MET A 66 5.77 -0.12 16.99
CA MET A 66 4.79 0.94 17.20
C MET A 66 5.16 1.84 18.39
N GLY A 67 5.60 1.24 19.50
CA GLY A 67 6.09 1.99 20.65
C GLY A 67 7.32 2.84 20.33
N ARG A 68 8.26 2.29 19.55
CA ARG A 68 9.41 3.05 19.01
C ARG A 68 8.96 4.26 18.19
N ASN A 69 8.05 4.06 17.23
CA ASN A 69 7.55 5.12 16.34
C ASN A 69 6.98 6.32 17.12
N VAL A 70 6.23 6.08 18.20
CA VAL A 70 5.67 7.16 19.04
C VAL A 70 6.76 8.04 19.66
N PHE A 71 7.79 7.42 20.24
CA PHE A 71 8.88 8.16 20.90
C PHE A 71 9.81 8.84 19.91
N GLU A 72 10.03 8.22 18.75
CA GLU A 72 10.83 8.79 17.68
C GLU A 72 10.13 9.99 17.03
N ALA A 73 8.81 9.91 16.83
CA ALA A 73 8.03 11.04 16.32
C ALA A 73 8.11 12.26 17.25
N ILE A 74 8.11 12.06 18.57
CA ILE A 74 8.32 13.15 19.54
C ILE A 74 9.71 13.77 19.39
N HIS A 75 10.73 12.96 19.06
CA HIS A 75 12.09 13.46 18.85
C HIS A 75 12.19 14.34 17.59
N LEU A 76 11.45 13.99 16.52
CA LEU A 76 11.44 14.74 15.25
C LEU A 76 11.05 16.22 15.42
N GLU A 77 10.23 16.57 16.42
CA GLU A 77 9.81 17.96 16.70
C GLU A 77 11.01 18.93 16.87
N ARG A 78 12.18 18.44 17.27
CA ARG A 78 13.38 19.26 17.55
C ARG A 78 14.58 18.94 16.67
N MET A 79 14.42 18.02 15.72
CA MET A 79 15.52 17.66 14.82
C MET A 79 15.70 18.73 13.75
N LYS A 80 16.96 19.04 13.44
CA LYS A 80 17.29 19.80 12.24
C LYS A 80 17.35 18.86 11.03
N PRO A 81 17.20 19.38 9.79
CA PRO A 81 17.33 18.57 8.58
C PRO A 81 18.60 17.72 8.54
N GLU A 82 19.73 18.25 8.99
CA GLU A 82 21.03 17.55 8.96
C GLU A 82 21.04 16.35 9.93
N ASP A 83 20.32 16.44 11.05
CA ASP A 83 20.22 15.34 12.01
C ASP A 83 19.34 14.22 11.46
N VAL A 84 18.28 14.55 10.71
CA VAL A 84 17.46 13.56 10.02
C VAL A 84 18.29 12.83 8.96
N GLN A 85 19.05 13.59 8.16
CA GLN A 85 19.93 13.04 7.12
C GLN A 85 20.97 12.06 7.69
N LYS A 86 21.47 12.27 8.92
CA LYS A 86 22.38 11.33 9.60
C LYS A 86 21.73 10.01 10.01
N LEU A 87 20.40 9.94 10.13
CA LEU A 87 19.68 8.73 10.51
C LEU A 87 19.19 7.90 9.33
N VAL A 88 19.13 8.50 8.14
CA VAL A 88 18.54 7.88 6.96
C VAL A 88 19.59 7.53 5.89
N GLU A 89 19.33 6.45 5.17
CA GLU A 89 19.96 6.13 3.89
C GLU A 89 18.86 6.08 2.81
N TYR A 90 19.17 6.49 1.59
CA TYR A 90 18.19 6.57 0.51
C TYR A 90 18.40 5.46 -0.53
N GLU A 91 17.31 4.84 -0.98
CA GLU A 91 17.26 3.90 -2.09
C GLU A 91 16.16 4.35 -3.07
N GLY A 92 16.48 4.46 -4.36
CA GLY A 92 15.50 4.88 -5.37
C GLY A 92 15.16 6.37 -5.38
N LEU A 93 16.01 7.23 -4.79
CA LEU A 93 15.80 8.69 -4.76
C LEU A 93 15.65 9.27 -6.18
N GLU A 94 16.28 8.68 -7.18
CA GLU A 94 16.15 9.03 -8.58
C GLU A 94 14.70 8.94 -9.11
N TYR A 95 13.88 8.05 -8.56
CA TYR A 95 12.46 7.95 -8.93
C TYR A 95 11.65 9.12 -8.37
N PHE A 96 11.97 9.55 -7.14
CA PHE A 96 11.37 10.72 -6.52
C PHE A 96 11.72 11.98 -7.31
N ASP A 97 13.03 12.21 -7.55
CA ASP A 97 13.51 13.37 -8.29
C ASP A 97 12.95 13.44 -9.70
N LYS A 98 12.95 12.31 -10.42
CA LYS A 98 12.38 12.23 -11.76
C LYS A 98 10.91 12.63 -11.76
N ALA A 99 10.12 12.12 -10.82
CA ALA A 99 8.69 12.39 -10.74
C ALA A 99 8.40 13.85 -10.36
N MET A 100 9.18 14.44 -9.46
CA MET A 100 9.06 15.87 -9.11
C MET A 100 9.38 16.79 -10.29
N LYS A 101 10.40 16.45 -11.09
CA LYS A 101 10.82 17.21 -12.27
C LYS A 101 9.80 17.21 -13.41
N GLU A 102 8.77 16.36 -13.37
CA GLU A 102 7.65 16.42 -14.33
C GLU A 102 6.79 17.68 -14.16
N GLY A 103 6.91 18.41 -13.05
CA GLY A 103 6.25 19.71 -12.85
C GLY A 103 4.74 19.63 -12.63
N LYS A 104 4.21 18.45 -12.28
CA LYS A 104 2.78 18.22 -12.01
C LYS A 104 2.46 18.04 -10.52
N GLY A 105 3.47 18.23 -9.66
CA GLY A 105 3.47 17.68 -8.30
C GLY A 105 3.58 16.16 -8.31
N LEU A 106 3.58 15.58 -7.12
CA LEU A 106 3.80 14.14 -6.92
C LEU A 106 2.86 13.61 -5.85
N VAL A 107 2.19 12.50 -6.12
CA VAL A 107 1.46 11.76 -5.08
C VAL A 107 2.38 10.68 -4.52
N VAL A 108 2.77 10.81 -3.25
CA VAL A 108 3.56 9.81 -2.53
C VAL A 108 2.60 8.99 -1.66
N ILE A 109 2.28 7.78 -2.11
CA ILE A 109 1.55 6.84 -1.26
C ILE A 109 2.51 6.17 -0.27
N THR A 110 2.02 5.85 0.91
CA THR A 110 2.75 5.08 1.92
C THR A 110 1.76 4.28 2.78
N GLY A 111 2.29 3.43 3.66
CA GLY A 111 1.51 2.67 4.64
C GLY A 111 1.97 2.98 6.07
N HIS A 112 1.25 2.47 7.06
CA HIS A 112 1.69 2.43 8.46
C HIS A 112 2.78 1.36 8.65
N LEU A 113 3.79 1.42 7.79
CA LEU A 113 4.91 0.50 7.62
C LEU A 113 6.21 1.21 7.98
N GLY A 114 7.06 0.55 8.75
CA GLY A 114 8.29 1.16 9.24
C GLY A 114 8.00 2.36 10.13
N ASN A 115 8.74 3.45 9.95
CA ASN A 115 8.47 4.73 10.61
C ASN A 115 8.04 5.80 9.60
N TRP A 116 6.73 5.97 9.42
CA TRP A 116 6.17 6.92 8.45
C TRP A 116 6.36 8.41 8.86
N GLU A 117 6.55 8.73 10.15
CA GLU A 117 6.88 10.11 10.54
C GLU A 117 8.35 10.42 10.19
N MET A 118 9.25 9.45 10.36
CA MET A 118 10.64 9.57 9.88
C MET A 118 10.70 9.67 8.36
N PHE A 119 9.87 8.91 7.64
CA PHE A 119 9.76 9.02 6.18
C PHE A 119 9.37 10.43 5.73
N GLN A 120 8.34 11.01 6.37
CA GLN A 120 7.91 12.37 6.09
C GLN A 120 8.98 13.41 6.43
N ALA A 121 9.66 13.27 7.57
CA ALA A 121 10.78 14.15 7.93
C ALA A 121 11.95 14.01 6.95
N ALA A 122 12.27 12.81 6.48
CA ALA A 122 13.32 12.60 5.49
C ALA A 122 12.96 13.28 4.15
N MET A 123 11.72 13.09 3.67
CA MET A 123 11.23 13.74 2.45
C MET A 123 11.36 15.26 2.50
N SER A 124 11.11 15.88 3.66
CA SER A 124 11.20 17.34 3.76
C SER A 124 12.63 17.87 3.75
N THR A 125 13.64 17.00 3.90
CA THR A 125 15.05 17.36 3.72
C THR A 125 15.52 17.34 2.26
N LEU A 126 14.68 16.88 1.33
CA LEU A 126 15.05 16.69 -0.09
C LEU A 126 14.97 17.97 -0.93
N GLY A 127 14.66 19.13 -0.32
CA GLY A 127 14.61 20.42 -1.01
C GLY A 127 13.33 20.67 -1.83
N TYR A 128 12.32 19.80 -1.73
CA TYR A 128 11.02 19.99 -2.36
C TYR A 128 9.93 20.31 -1.33
N PRO A 129 8.90 21.10 -1.69
CA PRO A 129 7.80 21.37 -0.79
C PRO A 129 6.97 20.09 -0.54
N VAL A 130 6.77 19.74 0.73
CA VAL A 130 6.01 18.55 1.13
C VAL A 130 4.68 18.96 1.75
N THR A 131 3.61 18.29 1.36
CA THR A 131 2.29 18.37 1.99
C THR A 131 1.84 16.98 2.39
N VAL A 132 1.28 16.80 3.60
CA VAL A 132 0.66 15.53 4.00
C VAL A 132 -0.84 15.64 4.17
N LEU A 133 -1.55 14.62 3.69
CA LEU A 133 -2.98 14.47 3.92
C LEU A 133 -3.21 13.62 5.18
N ALA A 134 -3.71 14.26 6.23
CA ALA A 134 -3.88 13.64 7.53
C ALA A 134 -5.36 13.50 7.93
N GLN A 135 -5.72 12.42 8.63
CA GLN A 135 -7.01 12.32 9.28
C GLN A 135 -6.96 13.02 10.65
N ARG A 136 -8.02 13.77 10.99
CA ARG A 136 -8.17 14.34 12.34
C ARG A 136 -8.41 13.24 13.37
N TYR A 137 -7.59 13.21 14.42
CA TYR A 137 -7.81 12.39 15.61
C TYR A 137 -8.94 12.98 16.47
N SER A 138 -9.59 12.14 17.28
CA SER A 138 -10.61 12.61 18.23
C SER A 138 -10.02 13.51 19.32
N ASN A 139 -8.80 13.24 19.76
CA ASN A 139 -8.12 14.03 20.78
C ASN A 139 -7.44 15.27 20.15
N PRO A 140 -7.83 16.50 20.53
CA PRO A 140 -7.26 17.73 19.99
C PRO A 140 -5.76 17.89 20.32
N TYR A 141 -5.30 17.45 21.49
CA TYR A 141 -3.89 17.55 21.89
C TYR A 141 -2.97 16.70 21.01
N ILE A 142 -3.46 15.52 20.56
CA ILE A 142 -2.73 14.67 19.61
C ILE A 142 -2.63 15.36 18.25
N ASN A 143 -3.73 15.96 17.77
CA ASN A 143 -3.71 16.72 16.51
C ASN A 143 -2.70 17.87 16.56
N GLU A 144 -2.67 18.62 17.65
CA GLU A 144 -1.76 19.74 17.84
C GLU A 144 -0.30 19.29 17.89
N MET A 145 -0.01 18.22 18.64
CA MET A 145 1.33 17.62 18.70
C MET A 145 1.83 17.17 17.32
N ILE A 146 1.02 16.42 16.58
CA ILE A 146 1.38 15.94 15.24
C ILE A 146 1.56 17.12 14.28
N THR A 147 0.72 18.14 14.38
CA THR A 147 0.86 19.35 13.54
C THR A 147 2.17 20.09 13.84
N ARG A 148 2.57 20.21 15.12
CA ARG A 148 3.87 20.80 15.50
C ARG A 148 5.04 20.01 14.93
N ILE A 149 5.03 18.69 15.08
CA ILE A 149 6.08 17.81 14.53
C ILE A 149 6.23 18.04 13.02
N ARG A 150 5.11 18.05 12.29
CA ARG A 150 5.10 18.19 10.83
C ARG A 150 5.53 19.57 10.36
N ASN A 151 5.08 20.62 11.04
CA ASN A 151 5.49 21.99 10.74
C ASN A 151 6.97 22.22 11.06
N ALA A 152 7.50 21.62 12.13
CA ALA A 152 8.93 21.70 12.48
C ALA A 152 9.81 21.08 11.39
N SER A 153 9.35 20.00 10.75
CA SER A 153 10.00 19.43 9.57
C SER A 153 9.80 20.23 8.28
N GLY A 154 9.09 21.37 8.30
CA GLY A 154 8.81 22.18 7.10
C GLY A 154 7.67 21.63 6.22
N THR A 155 6.85 20.71 6.74
CA THR A 155 5.77 20.06 5.99
C THR A 155 4.42 20.75 6.22
N SER A 156 3.68 21.01 5.13
CA SER A 156 2.29 21.49 5.19
C SER A 156 1.31 20.36 5.49
N VAL A 157 0.19 20.64 6.17
CA VAL A 157 -0.81 19.61 6.53
C VAL A 157 -2.20 19.96 6.00
N ILE A 158 -2.78 19.05 5.21
CA ILE A 158 -4.20 19.10 4.84
C ILE A 158 -4.96 18.12 5.75
N ILE A 159 -5.90 18.63 6.54
CA ILE A 159 -6.68 17.80 7.47
C ILE A 159 -7.98 17.36 6.83
N ARG A 160 -8.18 16.05 6.71
CA ARG A 160 -9.45 15.43 6.31
C ARG A 160 -10.49 15.59 7.43
N ARG A 161 -11.61 16.24 7.07
CA ARG A 161 -12.79 16.42 7.91
C ARG A 161 -14.01 15.83 7.22
N SER A 162 -14.83 15.08 7.96
CA SER A 162 -16.08 14.51 7.45
C SER A 162 -17.01 15.62 6.94
N GLY A 163 -17.55 15.48 5.73
CA GLY A 163 -18.47 16.48 5.14
C GLY A 163 -17.79 17.70 4.53
N LYS A 164 -16.45 17.73 4.46
CA LYS A 164 -15.64 18.80 3.87
C LYS A 164 -14.81 18.30 2.67
N GLU A 165 -15.34 17.32 1.93
CA GLU A 165 -14.64 16.66 0.83
C GLU A 165 -14.26 17.64 -0.30
N ARG A 166 -15.08 18.68 -0.55
CA ARG A 166 -14.79 19.73 -1.55
C ARG A 166 -13.60 20.60 -1.14
N GLU A 167 -13.50 20.97 0.13
CA GLU A 167 -12.37 21.77 0.66
C GLU A 167 -11.07 20.95 0.62
N LEU A 168 -11.13 19.68 1.02
CA LEU A 168 -10.00 18.74 0.91
C LEU A 168 -9.51 18.62 -0.53
N MET A 169 -10.43 18.42 -1.48
CA MET A 169 -10.08 18.33 -2.90
C MET A 169 -9.41 19.62 -3.40
N LYS A 170 -9.96 20.80 -3.06
CA LYS A 170 -9.33 22.09 -3.42
C LYS A 170 -7.91 22.21 -2.86
N GLY A 171 -7.69 21.86 -1.60
CA GLY A 171 -6.37 21.90 -0.97
C GLY A 171 -5.37 20.97 -1.66
N VAL A 172 -5.79 19.74 -1.97
CA VAL A 172 -4.96 18.74 -2.67
C VAL A 172 -4.59 19.22 -4.07
N LEU A 173 -5.58 19.68 -4.86
CA LEU A 173 -5.32 20.17 -6.21
C LEU A 173 -4.38 21.38 -6.21
N LYS A 174 -4.54 22.30 -5.24
CA LYS A 174 -3.64 23.45 -5.07
C LYS A 174 -2.21 23.00 -4.73
N ALA A 175 -2.05 22.04 -3.82
CA ALA A 175 -0.72 21.53 -3.46
C ALA A 175 0.00 20.90 -4.65
N LEU A 176 -0.70 20.04 -5.41
CA LEU A 176 -0.13 19.41 -6.61
C LEU A 176 0.18 20.43 -7.72
N ALA A 177 -0.70 21.40 -7.96
CA ALA A 177 -0.45 22.48 -8.92
C ALA A 177 0.77 23.34 -8.55
N ASN A 178 1.04 23.50 -7.25
CA ASN A 178 2.24 24.17 -6.74
C ASN A 178 3.47 23.24 -6.66
N CYS A 179 3.43 22.08 -7.33
CA CYS A 179 4.50 21.10 -7.35
C CYS A 179 4.91 20.55 -5.98
N HIS A 180 3.97 20.40 -5.04
CA HIS A 180 4.26 19.72 -3.76
C HIS A 180 4.31 18.20 -3.95
N ALA A 181 5.15 17.55 -3.15
CA ALA A 181 5.05 16.12 -2.88
C ALA A 181 3.94 15.89 -1.83
N LEU A 182 2.85 15.26 -2.25
CA LEU A 182 1.67 14.98 -1.43
C LEU A 182 1.75 13.57 -0.81
N GLY A 183 2.12 13.48 0.47
CA GLY A 183 2.17 12.24 1.24
C GLY A 183 0.80 11.76 1.72
N ILE A 184 0.45 10.49 1.48
CA ILE A 184 -0.84 9.90 1.86
C ILE A 184 -0.66 8.46 2.38
N LEU A 185 -1.20 8.16 3.56
CA LEU A 185 -1.35 6.81 4.09
C LEU A 185 -2.63 6.15 3.52
N ILE A 186 -2.49 4.97 2.91
CA ILE A 186 -3.60 4.36 2.13
C ILE A 186 -4.05 2.97 2.59
N ASP A 187 -3.40 2.41 3.61
CA ASP A 187 -3.57 1.03 4.10
C ASP A 187 -4.62 0.87 5.21
N HIS A 188 -5.35 1.95 5.53
CA HIS A 188 -6.44 1.93 6.50
C HIS A 188 -7.83 1.78 5.86
N TYR A 189 -8.69 0.99 6.51
CA TYR A 189 -10.07 0.79 6.09
C TYR A 189 -10.86 2.10 5.99
N THR A 190 -11.44 2.33 4.82
CA THR A 190 -12.26 3.52 4.53
C THR A 190 -13.74 3.21 4.63
N LYS A 191 -14.44 3.85 5.59
CA LYS A 191 -15.88 3.61 5.85
C LYS A 191 -16.82 4.17 4.77
N LYS A 192 -16.49 5.33 4.18
CA LYS A 192 -17.31 6.05 3.20
C LYS A 192 -16.46 6.33 1.96
N ASN A 193 -17.02 6.13 0.77
CA ASN A 193 -16.36 6.38 -0.52
C ASN A 193 -15.06 5.57 -0.71
N GLY A 194 -14.97 4.40 -0.06
CA GLY A 194 -13.89 3.45 -0.30
C GLY A 194 -14.26 2.48 -1.41
N ILE A 195 -13.24 1.88 -2.02
CA ILE A 195 -13.39 0.89 -3.08
C ILE A 195 -13.02 -0.48 -2.53
N ALA A 196 -13.88 -1.47 -2.78
CA ALA A 196 -13.57 -2.85 -2.46
C ALA A 196 -12.41 -3.33 -3.33
N VAL A 197 -11.27 -3.64 -2.74
CA VAL A 197 -10.09 -4.19 -3.42
C VAL A 197 -9.45 -5.30 -2.58
N PRO A 198 -8.72 -6.23 -3.21
CA PRO A 198 -7.88 -7.21 -2.53
C PRO A 198 -6.76 -6.53 -1.73
N PHE A 199 -6.51 -7.01 -0.51
CA PHE A 199 -5.38 -6.61 0.33
C PHE A 199 -5.14 -7.66 1.41
N LEU A 200 -3.92 -8.19 1.53
CA LEU A 200 -3.52 -9.16 2.56
C LEU A 200 -4.50 -10.34 2.66
N ASN A 201 -4.73 -10.98 1.52
CA ASN A 201 -5.58 -12.16 1.37
C ASN A 201 -7.04 -11.97 1.84
N THR A 202 -7.54 -10.72 1.79
CA THR A 202 -8.96 -10.39 2.05
C THR A 202 -9.43 -9.26 1.15
N GLU A 203 -10.74 -9.14 0.94
CA GLU A 203 -11.32 -7.90 0.41
C GLU A 203 -11.33 -6.82 1.51
N THR A 204 -10.85 -5.62 1.19
CA THR A 204 -10.90 -4.43 2.05
C THR A 204 -11.49 -3.23 1.31
N SER A 205 -12.00 -2.25 2.07
CA SER A 205 -12.44 -0.96 1.53
C SER A 205 -11.29 0.04 1.61
N ALA A 206 -10.63 0.28 0.47
CA ALA A 206 -9.45 1.15 0.37
C ALA A 206 -9.82 2.60 0.02
N PRO A 207 -9.00 3.58 0.44
CA PRO A 207 -9.18 4.98 0.05
C PRO A 207 -8.83 5.19 -1.43
N ALA A 208 -9.81 5.62 -2.23
CA ALA A 208 -9.63 5.91 -3.66
C ALA A 208 -8.98 7.28 -3.95
N GLY A 209 -8.65 8.06 -2.92
CA GLY A 209 -8.15 9.42 -3.02
C GLY A 209 -6.91 9.56 -3.92
N PRO A 210 -5.82 8.82 -3.68
CA PRO A 210 -4.60 8.89 -4.49
C PRO A 210 -4.87 8.66 -5.99
N ALA A 211 -5.64 7.61 -6.31
CA ALA A 211 -6.01 7.31 -7.70
C ALA A 211 -6.84 8.45 -8.29
N LEU A 212 -7.83 8.97 -7.57
CA LEU A 212 -8.63 10.11 -8.01
C LEU A 212 -7.78 11.37 -8.26
N PHE A 213 -6.79 11.64 -7.42
CA PHE A 213 -5.91 12.80 -7.57
C PHE A 213 -5.02 12.66 -8.80
N ALA A 214 -4.38 11.50 -8.97
CA ALA A 214 -3.53 11.21 -10.13
C ALA A 214 -4.33 11.28 -11.44
N MET A 215 -5.51 10.66 -11.49
CA MET A 215 -6.37 10.68 -12.68
C MET A 215 -6.83 12.11 -13.05
N ARG A 216 -7.04 12.99 -12.06
CA ARG A 216 -7.49 14.38 -12.29
C ARG A 216 -6.39 15.35 -12.67
N THR A 217 -5.19 15.15 -12.15
CA THR A 217 -4.08 16.10 -12.29
C THR A 217 -3.01 15.63 -13.27
N GLY A 218 -2.98 14.33 -13.57
CA GLY A 218 -1.88 13.70 -14.28
C GLY A 218 -0.59 13.61 -13.45
N ALA A 219 -0.65 13.91 -12.14
CA ALA A 219 0.50 13.80 -11.26
C ALA A 219 0.97 12.35 -11.16
N PRO A 220 2.28 12.07 -11.28
CA PRO A 220 2.83 10.76 -11.02
C PRO A 220 2.50 10.29 -9.60
N VAL A 221 2.36 8.98 -9.44
CA VAL A 221 2.21 8.33 -8.13
C VAL A 221 3.44 7.47 -7.90
N ILE A 222 4.06 7.58 -6.73
CA ILE A 222 5.12 6.67 -6.29
C ILE A 222 4.77 6.09 -4.93
N PHE A 223 5.27 4.90 -4.63
CA PHE A 223 5.28 4.36 -3.28
C PHE A 223 6.63 4.66 -2.62
N GLY A 224 6.59 5.17 -1.39
CA GLY A 224 7.78 5.27 -0.56
C GLY A 224 7.51 5.00 0.91
N TYR A 225 8.56 4.62 1.64
CA TYR A 225 8.50 4.29 3.05
C TYR A 225 9.88 4.45 3.70
N ALA A 226 9.93 4.48 5.04
CA ALA A 226 11.16 4.44 5.81
C ALA A 226 11.18 3.19 6.70
N MET A 227 11.97 2.19 6.31
CA MET A 227 12.10 0.94 7.06
C MET A 227 13.17 1.09 8.14
N ARG A 228 12.91 0.58 9.35
CA ARG A 228 13.90 0.58 10.42
C ARG A 228 14.98 -0.46 10.14
N LEU A 229 16.22 -0.04 10.33
CA LEU A 229 17.43 -0.86 10.30
C LEU A 229 17.98 -1.06 11.72
N PRO A 230 18.97 -1.95 11.91
CA PRO A 230 19.74 -2.00 13.15
C PRO A 230 20.31 -0.63 13.55
N ASN A 231 20.65 -0.47 14.84
CA ASN A 231 21.21 0.75 15.41
C ASN A 231 20.35 2.01 15.23
N GLU A 232 19.03 1.84 15.16
CA GLU A 232 18.08 2.95 15.07
C GLU A 232 18.29 3.86 13.84
N ARG A 233 18.84 3.28 12.77
CA ARG A 233 18.92 3.87 11.42
C ARG A 233 17.68 3.51 10.59
N PHE A 234 17.48 4.20 9.47
CA PHE A 234 16.36 3.95 8.56
C PHE A 234 16.79 3.91 7.11
N LYS A 235 16.23 2.98 6.35
CA LYS A 235 16.28 2.99 4.90
C LYS A 235 15.02 3.66 4.37
N VAL A 236 15.18 4.80 3.72
CA VAL A 236 14.13 5.48 2.97
C VAL A 236 14.17 4.96 1.54
N LYS A 237 13.11 4.26 1.13
CA LYS A 237 13.00 3.72 -0.22
C LYS A 237 11.89 4.42 -0.98
N PHE A 238 12.15 4.75 -2.23
CA PHE A 238 11.16 5.12 -3.23
C PHE A 238 11.14 4.10 -4.35
N GLN A 239 9.95 3.71 -4.78
CA GLN A 239 9.77 2.80 -5.91
C GLN A 239 9.47 3.59 -7.20
N PRO A 240 9.68 2.97 -8.38
CA PRO A 240 9.29 3.57 -9.66
C PRO A 240 7.84 4.04 -9.67
N SER A 241 7.57 5.12 -10.40
CA SER A 241 6.20 5.65 -10.53
C SER A 241 5.26 4.64 -11.15
N PHE A 242 4.05 4.54 -10.60
CA PHE A 242 2.97 3.78 -11.20
C PHE A 242 2.57 4.40 -12.53
N LYS A 243 2.27 3.55 -13.51
CA LYS A 243 1.58 3.98 -14.73
C LYS A 243 0.12 4.18 -14.38
N ALA A 244 -0.26 5.41 -14.05
CA ALA A 244 -1.65 5.74 -13.74
C ALA A 244 -2.53 5.41 -14.94
N LEU A 245 -3.51 4.54 -14.72
CA LEU A 245 -4.39 4.09 -15.78
C LEU A 245 -5.58 5.07 -15.88
N ASN A 246 -5.79 5.66 -17.06
CA ASN A 246 -6.84 6.63 -17.35
C ASN A 246 -7.64 6.18 -18.58
N GLY A 247 -8.56 5.24 -18.41
CA GLY A 247 -9.45 4.78 -19.49
C GLY A 247 -10.86 5.36 -19.40
N LYS A 248 -11.68 5.10 -20.44
CA LYS A 248 -13.06 5.60 -20.54
C LYS A 248 -13.93 5.19 -19.35
N ASN A 249 -13.81 3.95 -18.88
CA ASN A 249 -14.47 3.51 -17.65
C ASN A 249 -13.69 4.01 -16.43
N ARG A 250 -14.12 5.15 -15.92
CA ARG A 250 -13.53 5.81 -14.75
C ARG A 250 -13.52 4.92 -13.50
N ASP A 251 -14.54 4.10 -13.32
CA ASP A 251 -14.67 3.27 -12.12
C ASP A 251 -13.64 2.16 -12.15
N LEU A 252 -13.58 1.41 -13.25
CA LEU A 252 -12.57 0.39 -13.47
C LEU A 252 -11.17 0.94 -13.27
N ALA A 253 -10.87 2.10 -13.87
CA ALA A 253 -9.57 2.76 -13.70
C ALA A 253 -9.28 3.09 -12.23
N LEU A 254 -10.28 3.55 -11.48
CA LEU A 254 -10.14 3.87 -10.07
C LEU A 254 -9.86 2.61 -9.22
N TYR A 255 -10.52 1.49 -9.51
CA TYR A 255 -10.24 0.20 -8.86
C TYR A 255 -8.85 -0.33 -9.18
N LEU A 256 -8.47 -0.39 -10.46
CA LEU A 256 -7.18 -0.94 -10.88
C LEU A 256 -6.01 -0.15 -10.28
N ASN A 257 -6.06 1.18 -10.35
CA ASN A 257 -5.05 2.01 -9.71
C ASN A 257 -5.01 1.78 -8.18
N THR A 258 -6.17 1.73 -7.51
CA THR A 258 -6.22 1.54 -6.05
C THR A 258 -5.69 0.17 -5.63
N ALA A 259 -6.01 -0.89 -6.37
CA ALA A 259 -5.51 -2.24 -6.13
C ALA A 259 -4.00 -2.32 -6.32
N ASN A 260 -3.48 -1.74 -7.43
CA ASN A 260 -2.04 -1.71 -7.71
C ASN A 260 -1.25 -0.94 -6.64
N PHE A 261 -1.82 0.17 -6.14
CA PHE A 261 -1.19 0.97 -5.09
C PHE A 261 -1.10 0.21 -3.77
N LEU A 262 -2.16 -0.52 -3.39
CA LEU A 262 -2.15 -1.33 -2.18
C LEU A 262 -1.27 -2.57 -2.31
N GLU A 263 -1.18 -3.18 -3.50
CA GLU A 263 -0.28 -4.30 -3.75
C GLU A 263 1.17 -3.93 -3.43
N ALA A 264 1.64 -2.78 -3.90
CA ALA A 264 3.02 -2.35 -3.65
C ALA A 264 3.32 -2.25 -2.14
N ILE A 265 2.34 -1.82 -1.34
CA ILE A 265 2.46 -1.79 0.12
C ILE A 265 2.39 -3.20 0.71
N GLU A 266 1.49 -4.05 0.21
CA GLU A 266 1.35 -5.44 0.63
C GLU A 266 2.66 -6.22 0.46
N GLU A 267 3.34 -6.09 -0.69
CA GLU A 267 4.63 -6.75 -0.91
C GLU A 267 5.66 -6.41 0.18
N GLU A 268 5.75 -5.15 0.59
CA GLU A 268 6.70 -4.73 1.63
C GLU A 268 6.23 -5.06 3.05
N ILE A 269 4.91 -5.11 3.29
CA ILE A 269 4.37 -5.66 4.55
C ILE A 269 4.76 -7.13 4.69
N LEU A 270 4.72 -7.92 3.61
CA LEU A 270 5.07 -9.33 3.64
C LEU A 270 6.58 -9.56 3.80
N ASN A 271 7.42 -8.65 3.27
CA ASN A 271 8.87 -8.68 3.47
C ASN A 271 9.29 -8.28 4.91
N TYR A 272 8.57 -7.34 5.53
CA TYR A 272 8.87 -6.79 6.85
C TYR A 272 7.64 -6.81 7.79
N PRO A 273 7.05 -7.98 8.04
CA PRO A 273 5.77 -8.07 8.74
C PRO A 273 5.87 -7.53 10.17
N GLU A 274 7.02 -7.59 10.82
CA GLU A 274 7.22 -7.03 12.14
C GLU A 274 7.17 -5.50 12.22
N GLN A 275 7.21 -4.79 11.09
CA GLN A 275 7.24 -3.32 11.05
C GLN A 275 5.93 -2.68 10.59
N TRP A 276 4.89 -3.47 10.33
CA TRP A 276 3.57 -2.95 9.99
C TRP A 276 2.64 -2.89 11.21
N ALA A 277 1.71 -1.93 11.21
CA ALA A 277 0.77 -1.68 12.31
C ALA A 277 -0.43 -2.67 12.35
N TRP A 278 -0.16 -3.95 12.62
CA TRP A 278 -1.16 -5.04 12.59
C TRP A 278 -2.37 -4.87 13.53
N MET A 279 -2.28 -4.00 14.52
CA MET A 279 -3.32 -3.74 15.51
C MET A 279 -4.57 -3.04 14.94
N HIS A 280 -4.49 -2.53 13.72
CA HIS A 280 -5.60 -1.88 13.04
C HIS A 280 -6.49 -2.88 12.28
N LYS A 281 -7.81 -2.62 12.30
CA LYS A 281 -8.76 -3.42 11.53
C LYS A 281 -8.85 -2.91 10.10
N PHE A 282 -8.15 -3.57 9.18
CA PHE A 282 -8.31 -3.37 7.73
C PHE A 282 -9.44 -4.23 7.14
N LYS A 283 -9.86 -5.30 7.82
CA LYS A 283 -11.07 -6.06 7.50
C LYS A 283 -12.22 -5.68 8.44
N ARG A 284 -13.39 -5.38 7.88
CA ARG A 284 -14.65 -5.13 8.63
C ARG A 284 -15.83 -5.71 7.86
N LYS A 285 -16.93 -6.06 8.55
CA LYS A 285 -18.19 -6.46 7.89
C LYS A 285 -18.58 -5.39 6.86
N HIS A 286 -18.80 -5.83 5.62
CA HIS A 286 -19.13 -4.93 4.51
C HIS A 286 -20.38 -4.13 4.84
N ARG A 287 -20.31 -2.82 4.61
CA ARG A 287 -21.44 -1.90 4.73
C ARG A 287 -21.92 -1.54 3.32
N LYS A 288 -23.21 -1.22 3.18
CA LYS A 288 -23.86 -0.79 1.92
C LYS A 288 -23.14 0.39 1.22
N SER A 289 -22.29 1.13 1.93
CA SER A 289 -21.57 2.32 1.43
C SER A 289 -20.21 2.05 0.77
N ILE A 290 -19.79 0.78 0.63
CA ILE A 290 -18.55 0.42 -0.08
C ILE A 290 -18.87 0.36 -1.56
N ARG A 291 -18.06 1.05 -2.38
CA ARG A 291 -18.18 0.95 -3.84
C ARG A 291 -17.58 -0.39 -4.29
N ARG A 292 -18.45 -1.33 -4.65
CA ARG A 292 -18.06 -2.49 -5.46
C ARG A 292 -18.23 -2.11 -6.91
N ILE A 293 -17.23 -2.43 -7.72
CA ILE A 293 -17.36 -2.25 -9.16
C ILE A 293 -18.10 -3.47 -9.68
N ASP A 294 -19.24 -3.20 -10.31
CA ASP A 294 -19.93 -4.20 -11.09
C ASP A 294 -19.25 -4.30 -12.45
N PHE A 295 -18.53 -5.38 -12.66
CA PHE A 295 -17.87 -5.66 -13.93
C PHE A 295 -18.90 -6.26 -14.88
N LYS A 296 -19.59 -5.42 -15.67
CA LYS A 296 -20.58 -5.87 -16.68
C LYS A 296 -20.02 -6.98 -17.57
N LYS A 297 -18.76 -6.84 -17.99
CA LYS A 297 -18.02 -7.84 -18.79
C LYS A 297 -16.64 -8.03 -18.17
N LEU A 298 -16.28 -9.30 -17.97
CA LEU A 298 -14.96 -9.73 -17.51
C LEU A 298 -14.32 -10.56 -18.63
N PRO A 299 -13.03 -10.37 -18.90
CA PRO A 299 -12.36 -11.18 -19.89
C PRO A 299 -12.40 -12.66 -19.48
N LYS A 300 -12.68 -13.56 -20.41
CA LYS A 300 -12.59 -15.00 -20.25
C LYS A 300 -11.15 -15.43 -20.50
N VAL A 301 -10.52 -16.03 -19.50
CA VAL A 301 -9.22 -16.66 -19.58
C VAL A 301 -9.43 -18.16 -19.55
N THR A 302 -9.00 -18.87 -20.59
CA THR A 302 -9.05 -20.34 -20.62
C THR A 302 -7.62 -20.88 -20.57
N ILE A 303 -7.35 -21.82 -19.67
CA ILE A 303 -6.09 -22.58 -19.63
C ILE A 303 -6.36 -24.05 -19.93
N PHE A 304 -5.73 -24.56 -20.97
CA PHE A 304 -5.65 -25.99 -21.24
C PHE A 304 -4.43 -26.57 -20.51
N SER A 305 -4.63 -27.61 -19.72
CA SER A 305 -3.62 -28.28 -18.90
C SER A 305 -3.72 -29.80 -19.03
N LYS A 306 -2.69 -30.52 -18.62
CA LYS A 306 -2.68 -31.99 -18.52
C LYS A 306 -2.24 -32.42 -17.13
N LYS A 307 -2.60 -33.64 -16.71
CA LYS A 307 -2.11 -34.25 -15.46
C LYS A 307 -0.59 -34.36 -15.49
N GLU A 308 0.02 -34.27 -14.31
CA GLU A 308 1.48 -34.46 -14.13
C GLU A 308 2.34 -33.54 -15.03
N CYS A 309 1.96 -32.26 -15.10
CA CYS A 309 2.63 -31.27 -15.94
C CYS A 309 3.13 -30.09 -15.10
N CYS A 310 4.44 -30.05 -14.83
CA CYS A 310 5.07 -28.98 -14.06
C CYS A 310 4.82 -27.58 -14.67
N LEU A 311 4.93 -27.45 -16.00
CA LEU A 311 4.67 -26.19 -16.70
C LEU A 311 3.22 -25.71 -16.49
N CYS A 312 2.28 -26.64 -16.41
CA CYS A 312 0.87 -26.35 -16.17
C CYS A 312 0.63 -25.80 -14.77
N ASP A 313 1.29 -26.38 -13.78
CA ASP A 313 1.19 -25.93 -12.39
C ASP A 313 1.80 -24.54 -12.22
N ASP A 314 2.93 -24.27 -12.87
CA ASP A 314 3.56 -22.95 -12.87
C ASP A 314 2.69 -21.90 -13.57
N ALA A 315 2.10 -22.23 -14.72
CA ALA A 315 1.14 -21.36 -15.39
C ALA A 315 -0.09 -21.05 -14.52
N LYS A 316 -0.67 -22.07 -13.87
CA LYS A 316 -1.82 -21.91 -12.96
C LYS A 316 -1.48 -20.98 -11.80
N LYS A 317 -0.31 -21.14 -11.16
CA LYS A 317 0.15 -20.25 -10.08
C LYS A 317 0.27 -18.80 -10.54
N ILE A 318 0.81 -18.56 -11.74
CA ILE A 318 0.92 -17.20 -12.31
C ILE A 318 -0.46 -16.59 -12.54
N ILE A 319 -1.37 -17.35 -13.18
CA ILE A 319 -2.72 -16.90 -13.47
C ILE A 319 -3.50 -16.62 -12.18
N GLU A 320 -3.41 -17.51 -11.18
CA GLU A 320 -4.06 -17.32 -9.88
C GLU A 320 -3.52 -16.08 -9.16
N LYS A 321 -2.20 -15.85 -9.19
CA LYS A 321 -1.60 -14.63 -8.62
C LYS A 321 -2.11 -13.35 -9.32
N ILE A 322 -2.43 -13.42 -10.60
CA ILE A 322 -2.96 -12.28 -11.36
C ILE A 322 -4.48 -12.13 -11.16
N SER A 323 -5.24 -13.23 -11.02
CA SER A 323 -6.69 -13.20 -10.77
C SER A 323 -7.06 -12.59 -9.42
N ARG A 324 -6.16 -12.71 -8.43
CA ARG A 324 -6.28 -12.02 -7.15
C ARG A 324 -6.25 -10.50 -7.28
N ARG A 325 -5.81 -9.94 -8.42
CA ARG A 325 -5.55 -8.50 -8.61
C ARG A 325 -6.41 -7.89 -9.70
N TYR A 326 -6.52 -8.60 -10.81
CA TYR A 326 -7.31 -8.20 -11.96
C TYR A 326 -8.47 -9.18 -12.11
N PRO A 327 -9.71 -8.69 -12.11
CA PRO A 327 -10.86 -9.57 -12.21
C PRO A 327 -10.96 -10.13 -13.64
N PHE A 328 -11.15 -11.44 -13.76
CA PHE A 328 -11.42 -12.14 -15.00
C PHE A 328 -12.12 -13.47 -14.73
N LYS A 329 -12.79 -14.05 -15.73
CA LYS A 329 -13.40 -15.38 -15.63
C LYS A 329 -12.38 -16.43 -16.03
N LEU A 330 -11.90 -17.23 -15.07
CA LEU A 330 -10.95 -18.31 -15.34
C LEU A 330 -11.69 -19.63 -15.60
N GLU A 331 -11.36 -20.27 -16.72
CA GLU A 331 -11.80 -21.62 -17.08
C GLU A 331 -10.56 -22.50 -17.22
N ALA A 332 -10.43 -23.51 -16.36
CA ALA A 332 -9.34 -24.47 -16.42
C ALA A 332 -9.86 -25.78 -17.01
N ILE A 333 -9.27 -26.22 -18.12
CA ILE A 333 -9.66 -27.43 -18.86
C ILE A 333 -8.51 -28.43 -18.77
N ASP A 334 -8.77 -29.59 -18.18
CA ASP A 334 -7.86 -30.74 -18.25
C ASP A 334 -8.15 -31.50 -19.54
N ILE A 335 -7.13 -31.64 -20.40
CA ILE A 335 -7.25 -32.31 -21.70
C ILE A 335 -6.71 -33.74 -21.69
N THR A 336 -6.28 -34.25 -20.54
CA THR A 336 -5.59 -35.56 -20.43
C THR A 336 -6.40 -36.70 -21.03
N ASP A 337 -7.71 -36.70 -20.76
CA ASP A 337 -8.62 -37.77 -21.16
C ASP A 337 -9.46 -37.39 -22.41
N ASP A 338 -9.16 -36.25 -23.04
CA ASP A 338 -9.88 -35.72 -24.20
C ASP A 338 -8.99 -35.81 -25.45
N LYS A 339 -9.18 -36.89 -26.23
CA LYS A 339 -8.35 -37.21 -27.40
C LYS A 339 -8.30 -36.08 -28.44
N GLU A 340 -9.43 -35.43 -28.72
CA GLU A 340 -9.52 -34.35 -29.70
C GLU A 340 -8.72 -33.12 -29.24
N LYS A 341 -8.84 -32.74 -27.96
CA LYS A 341 -8.07 -31.62 -27.41
C LYS A 341 -6.60 -31.98 -27.20
N LEU A 342 -6.28 -33.24 -26.91
CA LEU A 342 -4.90 -33.72 -26.78
C LEU A 342 -4.18 -33.64 -28.13
N ASP A 343 -4.86 -34.02 -29.23
CA ASP A 343 -4.32 -33.89 -30.58
C ASP A 343 -4.14 -32.40 -30.96
N ALA A 344 -5.08 -31.53 -30.58
CA ALA A 344 -5.03 -30.11 -30.90
C ALA A 344 -4.01 -29.29 -30.08
N TYR A 345 -3.82 -29.61 -28.79
CA TYR A 345 -3.06 -28.79 -27.85
C TYR A 345 -1.99 -29.53 -27.05
N GLY A 346 -1.96 -30.86 -27.05
CA GLY A 346 -1.15 -31.70 -26.15
C GLY A 346 0.35 -31.39 -26.14
N ASN A 347 0.90 -31.05 -27.31
CA ASN A 347 2.32 -30.69 -27.48
C ASN A 347 2.63 -29.23 -27.14
N GLU A 348 1.62 -28.41 -26.85
CA GLU A 348 1.77 -26.97 -26.57
C GLU A 348 1.37 -26.62 -25.12
N VAL A 349 0.92 -27.60 -24.33
CA VAL A 349 0.43 -27.39 -22.97
C VAL A 349 1.55 -26.85 -22.05
N PRO A 350 1.27 -25.85 -21.18
CA PRO A 350 -0.01 -25.16 -21.00
C PRO A 350 -0.30 -24.18 -22.13
N VAL A 351 -1.54 -24.21 -22.61
CA VAL A 351 -2.04 -23.26 -23.62
C VAL A 351 -3.01 -22.31 -22.93
N VAL A 352 -2.77 -21.00 -23.03
CA VAL A 352 -3.63 -19.98 -22.41
C VAL A 352 -4.25 -19.09 -23.47
N LEU A 353 -5.57 -18.95 -23.41
CA LEU A 353 -6.37 -18.13 -24.29
C LEU A 353 -6.97 -16.98 -23.48
N ILE A 354 -7.12 -15.81 -24.10
CA ILE A 354 -7.95 -14.72 -23.59
C ILE A 354 -8.97 -14.37 -24.65
N GLU A 355 -10.26 -14.40 -24.30
CA GLU A 355 -11.37 -14.21 -25.25
C GLU A 355 -11.26 -15.13 -26.48
N GLY A 356 -10.91 -16.40 -26.25
CA GLY A 356 -10.74 -17.41 -27.31
C GLY A 356 -9.47 -17.26 -28.15
N LYS A 357 -8.66 -16.20 -27.96
CA LYS A 357 -7.40 -16.01 -28.70
C LYS A 357 -6.23 -16.58 -27.94
N LYS A 358 -5.52 -17.55 -28.55
CA LYS A 358 -4.30 -18.17 -28.00
C LYS A 358 -3.23 -17.09 -27.78
N LEU A 359 -2.75 -16.96 -26.53
CA LEU A 359 -1.76 -15.96 -26.13
C LEU A 359 -0.44 -16.60 -25.68
N PHE A 360 -0.52 -17.77 -25.06
CA PHE A 360 0.64 -18.49 -24.53
C PHE A 360 0.59 -19.97 -24.87
N LYS A 361 1.77 -20.57 -25.02
CA LYS A 361 2.04 -22.00 -25.09
C LYS A 361 3.33 -22.32 -24.34
N LEU A 362 3.44 -23.52 -23.78
CA LEU A 362 4.63 -24.02 -23.06
C LEU A 362 5.09 -23.15 -21.88
N GLY A 363 4.19 -22.33 -21.33
CA GLY A 363 4.50 -21.45 -20.20
C GLY A 363 3.81 -20.10 -20.31
N VAL A 364 3.79 -19.33 -19.22
CA VAL A 364 3.15 -18.01 -19.13
C VAL A 364 4.15 -16.99 -18.64
N ASP A 365 4.39 -15.94 -19.43
CA ASP A 365 5.14 -14.78 -18.94
C ASP A 365 4.21 -13.87 -18.11
N LYS A 366 4.54 -13.68 -16.83
CA LYS A 366 3.73 -12.92 -15.87
C LYS A 366 3.45 -11.50 -16.37
N LYS A 367 4.48 -10.77 -16.81
CA LYS A 367 4.36 -9.34 -17.19
C LYS A 367 3.49 -9.17 -18.44
N ARG A 368 3.67 -10.03 -19.44
CA ARG A 368 2.90 -10.02 -20.69
C ARG A 368 1.45 -10.43 -20.45
N PHE A 369 1.18 -11.43 -19.61
CA PHE A 369 -0.19 -11.83 -19.27
C PHE A 369 -0.92 -10.71 -18.52
N GLU A 370 -0.28 -10.15 -17.49
CA GLU A 370 -0.82 -9.02 -16.72
C GLU A 370 -1.17 -7.83 -17.61
N LYS A 371 -0.24 -7.41 -18.49
CA LYS A 371 -0.48 -6.33 -19.46
C LYS A 371 -1.71 -6.62 -20.33
N ARG A 372 -1.85 -7.83 -20.86
CA ARG A 372 -2.97 -8.19 -21.73
C ARG A 372 -4.30 -8.18 -21.00
N ILE A 373 -4.36 -8.66 -19.76
CA ILE A 373 -5.58 -8.60 -18.95
C ILE A 373 -6.01 -7.15 -18.72
N ILE A 374 -5.06 -6.27 -18.40
CA ILE A 374 -5.33 -4.83 -18.25
C ILE A 374 -5.88 -4.25 -19.55
N ASP A 375 -5.24 -4.53 -20.69
CA ASP A 375 -5.68 -4.05 -22.01
C ASP A 375 -7.12 -4.50 -22.33
N TYR A 376 -7.45 -5.78 -22.07
CA TYR A 376 -8.81 -6.30 -22.28
C TYR A 376 -9.84 -5.66 -21.35
N LEU A 377 -9.51 -5.54 -20.05
CA LEU A 377 -10.37 -4.87 -19.08
C LEU A 377 -10.70 -3.45 -19.54
N TYR A 378 -9.72 -2.72 -20.07
CA TYR A 378 -9.93 -1.39 -20.64
C TYR A 378 -10.83 -1.41 -21.86
N ASN A 379 -10.49 -2.20 -22.87
CA ASN A 379 -11.18 -2.18 -24.16
C ASN A 379 -12.63 -2.64 -24.04
N MET A 380 -12.89 -3.77 -23.35
CA MET A 380 -14.23 -4.34 -23.19
C MET A 380 -15.19 -3.45 -22.40
N ASN A 381 -14.65 -2.54 -21.57
CA ASN A 381 -15.44 -1.57 -20.82
C ASN A 381 -15.39 -0.16 -21.44
N SER A 382 -14.80 0.00 -22.64
CA SER A 382 -14.71 1.26 -23.39
C SER A 382 -15.63 1.36 -24.61
N ASP A 383 -16.27 0.25 -24.99
CA ASP A 383 -17.12 0.12 -26.18
C ASP A 383 -18.58 0.57 -25.97
N GLU A 384 -18.91 1.19 -24.83
CA GLU A 384 -20.25 1.74 -24.54
C GLU A 384 -20.16 3.22 -24.12
N SER A 385 -19.57 4.08 -24.96
CA SER A 385 -19.68 5.54 -24.84
C SER A 385 -20.43 6.13 -26.02
#